data_AF-A0A0F9K1U6-F1
#
_entry.id   AF-A0A0F9K1U6-F1
#
_cell.length_a   1.000
_cell.length_b   1.000
_cell.length_c   1.000
_cell.angle_alpha   90.00
_cell.angle_beta   90.00
_cell.angle_gamma   90.00
#
_symmetry.space_group_name_H-M   'P 1'
#
loop_
_entity.id
_entity.type
_entity.pdbx_description
1 polymer ?
#
loop_
_entity_poly.entity_id
_entity_poly.type
_entity_poly.pdbx_seq_one_letter_code
_entity_poly.pdbx_strand_id
1 'polypeptide(L)'
;RYKGNDLSVRVFVDYYGIPEDPATGSGNGCLAAYLVNHEYFGKTEVDIRVEQGYEIGRPSLLLLRAEQDKGQIRVSVGGKAFIVAKGELV
;
A
#
# COMPACT_ATOMS: atom_id res chain seq x y z
N ARG A 1 -2.76 -13.56 8.65
CA ARG A 1 -1.93 -12.36 8.90
C ARG A 1 -0.57 -12.81 9.39
N TYR A 2 0.50 -12.36 8.76
CA TYR A 2 1.86 -12.76 9.09
C TYR A 2 2.35 -11.96 10.30
N LYS A 3 2.97 -12.64 11.28
CA LYS A 3 3.60 -11.95 12.41
C LYS A 3 4.71 -11.04 11.87
N GLY A 4 4.61 -9.73 12.13
CA GLY A 4 5.61 -8.73 11.74
C GLY A 4 5.21 -7.80 10.59
N ASN A 5 3.95 -7.84 10.12
CA ASN A 5 3.38 -6.77 9.29
C ASN A 5 2.43 -5.92 10.13
N ASP A 6 2.31 -4.64 9.81
CA ASP A 6 1.67 -3.65 10.68
C ASP A 6 0.17 -3.50 10.41
N LEU A 7 -0.22 -3.49 9.13
CA LEU A 7 -1.61 -3.33 8.70
C LEU A 7 -2.02 -4.37 7.67
N SER A 8 -3.33 -4.64 7.61
CA SER A 8 -3.96 -5.45 6.56
C SER A 8 -5.12 -4.67 5.99
N VAL A 9 -5.08 -4.50 4.67
CA VAL A 9 -5.90 -3.56 3.90
C VAL A 9 -6.56 -4.30 2.75
N ARG A 10 -7.77 -3.86 2.39
CA ARG A 10 -8.51 -4.29 1.20
C ARG A 10 -8.94 -3.06 0.42
N VAL A 11 -8.89 -3.14 -0.91
CA VAL A 11 -9.26 -2.03 -1.79
C VAL A 11 -10.33 -2.49 -2.76
N PHE A 12 -11.53 -1.94 -2.59
CA PHE A 12 -12.69 -2.22 -3.42
C PHE A 12 -12.83 -1.15 -4.49
N VAL A 13 -12.96 -1.58 -5.75
CA VAL A 13 -12.91 -0.72 -6.93
C VAL A 13 -13.97 -1.11 -7.95
N ASP A 14 -15.18 -1.48 -7.47
CA ASP A 14 -16.30 -1.95 -8.29
C ASP A 14 -16.62 -1.02 -9.47
N TYR A 15 -16.46 0.30 -9.26
CA TYR A 15 -16.64 1.32 -10.29
C TYR A 15 -15.79 1.07 -11.55
N TYR A 16 -14.61 0.47 -11.41
CA TYR A 16 -13.71 0.11 -12.51
C TYR A 16 -13.94 -1.30 -13.05
N GLY A 17 -15.02 -1.98 -12.64
CA GLY A 17 -15.33 -3.36 -13.03
C GLY A 17 -14.43 -4.40 -12.35
N ILE A 18 -13.68 -4.00 -11.32
CA ILE A 18 -12.79 -4.87 -10.54
C ILE A 18 -13.35 -4.92 -9.12
N PRO A 19 -13.82 -6.08 -8.61
CA PRO A 19 -14.39 -6.15 -7.27
C PRO A 19 -13.38 -5.78 -6.17
N GLU A 20 -12.16 -6.31 -6.27
CA GLU A 20 -11.07 -6.06 -5.32
C GLU A 20 -9.72 -6.10 -6.03
N ASP A 21 -8.90 -5.07 -5.80
CA ASP A 21 -7.55 -4.97 -6.38
C ASP A 21 -6.52 -5.57 -5.41
N PRO A 22 -5.60 -6.44 -5.87
CA PRO A 22 -4.65 -7.12 -4.97
C PRO A 22 -3.50 -6.25 -4.45
N ALA A 23 -3.16 -5.15 -5.12
CA ALA A 23 -2.00 -4.33 -4.77
C ALA A 23 -2.16 -2.88 -5.27
N THR A 24 -2.80 -2.03 -4.46
CA THR A 24 -3.14 -0.68 -4.89
C THR A 24 -2.16 0.33 -4.28
N GLY A 25 -1.13 0.68 -5.05
CA GLY A 25 -0.12 1.65 -4.59
C GLY A 25 -0.69 3.03 -4.27
N SER A 26 -1.61 3.54 -5.08
CA SER A 26 -2.27 4.84 -4.86
C SER A 26 -3.10 4.86 -3.58
N GLY A 27 -3.94 3.83 -3.36
CA GLY A 27 -4.75 3.68 -2.14
C GLY A 27 -3.89 3.61 -0.88
N ASN A 28 -2.81 2.83 -0.92
CA ASN A 28 -1.86 2.75 0.19
C ASN A 28 -1.06 4.05 0.38
N GLY A 29 -0.77 4.79 -0.70
CA GLY A 29 -0.13 6.10 -0.60
C GLY A 29 -1.02 7.11 0.11
N CYS A 30 -2.32 7.16 -0.23
CA CYS A 30 -3.30 7.98 0.49
C CYS A 30 -3.43 7.55 1.96
N LEU A 31 -3.43 6.25 2.23
CA LEU A 31 -3.43 5.72 3.60
C LEU A 31 -2.19 6.20 4.37
N ALA A 32 -0.99 6.12 3.81
CA ALA A 32 0.22 6.58 4.46
C ALA A 32 0.17 8.07 4.82
N ALA A 33 -0.32 8.91 3.89
CA ALA A 33 -0.53 10.34 4.15
C ALA A 33 -1.54 10.58 5.26
N TYR A 34 -2.65 9.83 5.26
CA TYR A 34 -3.67 9.92 6.30
C TYR A 34 -3.10 9.56 7.68
N LEU A 35 -2.36 8.46 7.78
CA LEU A 35 -1.78 7.98 9.04
C LEU A 35 -0.80 9.00 9.63
N VAL A 36 0.03 9.63 8.79
CA VAL A 36 0.96 10.69 9.22
C VAL A 36 0.20 11.95 9.65
N ASN A 37 -0.75 12.42 8.83
CA ASN A 37 -1.51 13.64 9.10
C ASN A 37 -2.27 13.60 10.43
N HIS A 38 -2.68 12.40 10.85
CA HIS A 38 -3.40 12.17 12.10
C HIS A 38 -2.52 11.62 13.23
N GLU A 39 -1.19 11.58 13.03
CA GLU A 39 -0.24 11.03 13.99
C GLU A 39 -0.71 9.67 14.55
N TYR A 40 -1.22 8.79 13.68
CA TYR A 40 -1.90 7.56 14.10
C TYR A 40 -1.02 6.67 15.00
N PHE A 41 0.29 6.66 14.75
CA PHE A 41 1.29 5.95 15.56
C PHE A 41 1.97 6.84 16.62
N GLY A 42 1.39 8.02 16.93
CA GLY A 42 1.96 9.01 17.84
C GLY A 42 3.20 9.73 17.30
N LYS A 43 3.37 9.75 15.97
CA LYS A 43 4.52 10.35 15.29
C LYS A 43 4.07 10.97 13.96
N THR A 44 4.82 11.95 13.49
CA THR A 44 4.67 12.60 12.17
C THR A 44 5.39 11.87 11.04
N GLU A 45 5.70 10.58 11.25
CA GLU A 45 6.36 9.71 10.30
C GLU A 45 5.75 8.29 10.37
N VAL A 46 5.78 7.59 9.25
CA VAL A 46 5.47 6.16 9.16
C VAL A 46 6.52 5.45 8.32
N ASP A 47 6.94 4.27 8.77
CA ASP A 47 7.70 3.29 8.00
C ASP A 47 7.11 1.90 8.33
N ILE A 48 6.15 1.47 7.53
CA ILE A 48 5.27 0.33 7.85
C ILE A 48 5.11 -0.64 6.69
N ARG A 49 4.75 -1.87 7.03
CA ARG A 49 4.53 -3.01 6.13
C ARG A 49 3.04 -3.31 6.07
N VAL A 50 2.45 -3.26 4.87
CA VAL A 50 1.00 -3.41 4.68
C VAL A 50 0.68 -4.61 3.80
N GLU A 51 -0.16 -5.51 4.33
CA GLU A 51 -0.71 -6.66 3.63
C GLU A 51 -1.93 -6.24 2.78
N GLN A 52 -1.95 -6.60 1.50
CA GLN A 52 -3.13 -6.46 0.62
C GLN A 52 -3.34 -7.70 -0.26
N GLY A 53 -4.59 -7.98 -0.62
CA GLY A 53 -4.93 -9.03 -1.58
C GLY A 53 -4.90 -10.46 -1.00
N TYR A 54 -4.74 -10.59 0.31
CA TYR A 54 -4.65 -11.89 1.00
C TYR A 54 -6.00 -12.61 0.98
N GLU A 55 -7.10 -11.87 1.14
CA GLU A 55 -8.47 -12.40 1.13
C GLU A 55 -8.89 -12.94 -0.24
N ILE A 56 -8.26 -12.48 -1.32
CA ILE A 56 -8.53 -12.92 -2.70
C ILE A 56 -7.42 -13.81 -3.28
N GLY A 57 -6.52 -14.33 -2.44
CA GLY A 57 -5.47 -15.27 -2.86
C GLY A 57 -4.36 -14.68 -3.72
N ARG A 58 -4.21 -13.34 -3.72
CA ARG A 58 -3.18 -12.61 -4.47
C ARG A 58 -2.34 -11.74 -3.53
N PRO A 59 -1.60 -12.37 -2.59
CA PRO A 59 -0.93 -11.66 -1.51
C PRO A 59 0.16 -10.71 -2.03
N SER A 60 0.05 -9.45 -1.64
CA SER A 60 1.01 -8.40 -1.96
C SER A 60 1.42 -7.68 -0.68
N LEU A 61 2.73 -7.46 -0.53
CA LEU A 61 3.28 -6.72 0.59
C LEU A 61 3.77 -5.36 0.10
N LEU A 62 3.12 -4.29 0.56
CA LEU A 62 3.50 -2.92 0.28
C LEU A 62 4.35 -2.37 1.43
N LEU A 63 5.36 -1.57 1.09
CA LEU A 63 6.25 -0.87 2.01
C LEU A 63 5.91 0.61 1.92
N LEU A 64 5.41 1.18 3.02
CA LEU A 64 4.95 2.56 3.04
C LEU A 64 5.85 3.40 3.91
N ARG A 65 6.35 4.50 3.33
CA ARG A 65 7.03 5.55 4.07
C ARG A 65 6.31 6.86 3.84
N ALA A 66 6.03 7.59 4.90
CA ALA A 66 5.60 8.96 4.79
C ALA A 66 6.10 9.80 5.95
N GLU A 67 6.31 11.08 5.70
CA GLU A 67 6.76 12.05 6.69
C GLU A 67 6.05 13.38 6.44
N GLN A 68 5.76 14.10 7.52
CA GLN A 68 5.24 15.46 7.47
C GLN A 68 6.33 16.44 7.90
N ASP A 69 6.67 17.35 6.99
CA ASP A 69 7.61 18.44 7.24
C ASP A 69 6.97 19.77 6.83
N LYS A 70 6.88 20.72 7.76
CA LYS A 70 6.35 22.09 7.54
C LYS A 70 4.99 22.13 6.82
N GLY A 71 4.09 21.21 7.16
CA GLY A 71 2.75 21.14 6.57
C GLY A 71 2.67 20.48 5.19
N GLN A 72 3.79 19.96 4.67
CA GLN A 72 3.80 19.12 3.47
C GLN A 72 4.02 17.66 3.86
N ILE A 73 3.29 16.75 3.22
CA ILE A 73 3.44 15.32 3.41
C ILE A 73 4.14 14.72 2.20
N ARG A 74 5.28 14.08 2.42
CA ARG A 74 5.97 13.28 1.40
C ARG A 74 5.63 11.82 1.61
N VAL A 75 5.25 11.13 0.54
CA VAL A 75 4.88 9.71 0.56
C VAL A 75 5.76 8.95 -0.43
N SER A 76 6.27 7.80 0.01
CA SER A 76 6.96 6.81 -0.80
C SER A 76 6.28 5.46 -0.63
N VAL A 77 5.86 4.86 -1.75
CA VAL A 77 5.27 3.53 -1.79
C VAL A 77 6.21 2.62 -2.55
N GLY A 78 6.62 1.52 -1.92
CA GLY A 78 7.54 0.56 -2.49
C GLY A 78 7.05 -0.88 -2.32
N GLY A 79 7.76 -1.80 -2.95
CA GLY A 79 7.49 -3.23 -2.90
C GLY A 79 8.49 -4.00 -3.75
N LYS A 80 8.51 -5.32 -3.59
CA LYS A 80 9.29 -6.19 -4.47
C LYS A 80 8.43 -6.60 -5.65
N ALA A 81 9.00 -6.60 -6.85
CA ALA A 81 8.40 -7.13 -8.06
C ALA A 81 9.32 -8.18 -8.69
N PHE A 82 8.74 -9.11 -9.45
CA PHE A 82 9.46 -10.13 -10.19
C PHE A 82 8.76 -10.38 -11.54
N ILE A 83 9.54 -10.75 -12.56
CA ILE A 83 9.03 -11.04 -13.90
C ILE A 83 8.37 -12.43 -13.88
N VAL A 84 7.09 -12.49 -14.27
CA VAL A 84 6.34 -13.76 -14.38
C VAL A 84 6.33 -14.29 -15.81
N ALA A 85 6.27 -13.39 -16.80
CA ALA A 85 6.27 -13.73 -18.21
C ALA A 85 6.87 -12.57 -19.02
N LYS A 86 7.40 -12.88 -20.20
CA LYS A 86 7.90 -11.91 -21.19
C LYS A 86 7.52 -12.41 -22.59
N GLY A 87 7.17 -11.48 -23.47
CA GLY A 87 6.89 -11.73 -24.88
C GLY A 87 7.08 -10.46 -25.71
N GLU A 88 6.78 -10.56 -27.00
CA GLU A 88 6.82 -9.45 -27.96
C GLU A 88 5.45 -9.30 -28.62
N LEU A 89 5.00 -8.06 -28.80
CA LEU A 89 3.76 -7.76 -29.53
C LEU A 89 4.08 -7.76 -31.03
N VAL A 90 3.23 -8.42 -31.83
CA VAL A 90 3.31 -8.45 -33.30
C VAL A 90 2.43 -7.37 -33.90
#